data_AF-A0A9J7N5Z6-F1
#
_entry.id   AF-A0A9J7N5Z6-F1
#
_cell.length_a   1.000
_cell.length_b   1.000
_cell.length_c   1.000
_cell.angle_alpha   90.00
_cell.angle_beta   90.00
_cell.angle_gamma   90.00
#
_symmetry.space_group_name_H-M   'P 1'
#
loop_
_entity.id
_entity.type
_entity.pdbx_description
1 polymer ?
#
loop_
_entity_poly.entity_id
_entity_poly.type
_entity_poly.pdbx_seq_one_letter_code
_entity_poly.pdbx_strand_id
1 'polypeptide(L)'
;MAKPQIKQGVRSADRLRSGMKMPPLVQPSRIKAPATTKTRKPVFRTERDNGVVSTPEEDGPSEQNVLMIDVQSGGGGERRQDKISPADILQKSGEKDYGKVYEVDLHAEDITKIHNLEKFTRLRILDLSCNELTTIENLEQNKDLRELKLYGNKITEVKNLDRLQELACLQLQHNRIRRLGKGLSCLRKLKILRIDSNDISQLEGKELTANSQLTHLDASCNKLQELAAVNCLPHLEELNASNNRLAAIRNMRCKKLQDLDLSTNFLTDLSGLRDLHSLTTLNLATNRLSSLTAIGKLRHLQELNVSNNLLKELGSVSEQFPALEVFNVSENAIVSWDQVVRCHPIDASTEINLCNPADLF
;
A
#
# COMPACT_ATOMS: atom_id res chain seq x y z
N MET A 1 15.80 5.84 -42.56
CA MET A 1 16.25 6.19 -41.19
C MET A 1 15.07 6.80 -40.46
N ALA A 2 14.46 6.07 -39.52
CA ALA A 2 13.29 6.54 -38.79
C ALA A 2 13.73 7.48 -37.65
N LYS A 3 13.09 8.64 -37.53
CA LYS A 3 13.33 9.60 -36.44
C LYS A 3 12.73 9.07 -35.13
N PRO A 4 13.42 9.17 -33.98
CA PRO A 4 12.85 8.78 -32.69
C PRO A 4 11.66 9.67 -32.32
N GLN A 5 10.64 9.08 -31.68
CA GLN A 5 9.46 9.80 -31.21
C GLN A 5 9.77 10.49 -29.88
N ILE A 6 10.31 11.71 -29.94
CA ILE A 6 10.34 12.63 -28.79
C ILE A 6 8.88 13.03 -28.52
N LYS A 7 8.25 12.43 -27.50
CA LYS A 7 6.90 12.80 -27.10
C LYS A 7 6.97 13.87 -26.03
N GLN A 8 6.47 15.06 -26.35
CA GLN A 8 6.18 16.07 -25.34
C GLN A 8 5.12 15.51 -24.38
N GLY A 9 5.45 15.52 -23.09
CA GLY A 9 4.76 14.76 -22.07
C GLY A 9 3.29 15.13 -21.91
N VAL A 10 2.40 14.15 -22.07
CA VAL A 10 1.12 14.04 -21.32
C VAL A 10 0.63 12.57 -21.22
N ARG A 11 1.40 11.54 -21.59
CA ARG A 11 0.89 10.14 -21.65
C ARG A 11 1.68 9.06 -20.92
N SER A 12 2.82 9.39 -20.31
CA SER A 12 3.72 8.39 -19.70
C SER A 12 3.53 8.22 -18.18
N ALA A 13 2.78 9.11 -17.52
CA ALA A 13 2.40 8.94 -16.12
C ALA A 13 1.46 7.74 -15.89
N ASP A 14 0.66 7.37 -16.89
CA ASP A 14 -0.27 6.24 -16.79
C ASP A 14 0.42 4.89 -16.95
N ARG A 15 1.52 4.77 -17.71
CA ARG A 15 2.25 3.48 -17.81
C ARG A 15 2.96 3.13 -16.51
N LEU A 16 3.66 4.08 -15.90
CA LEU A 16 4.34 3.90 -14.61
C LEU A 16 3.37 3.75 -13.42
N ARG A 17 2.13 4.29 -13.50
CA ARG A 17 1.05 3.98 -12.54
C ARG A 17 0.31 2.67 -12.82
N SER A 18 0.30 2.20 -14.08
CA SER A 18 -0.42 0.98 -14.51
C SER A 18 0.42 -0.31 -14.46
N GLY A 19 1.69 -0.22 -14.07
CA GLY A 19 2.62 -1.36 -13.95
C GLY A 19 2.37 -2.27 -12.75
N MET A 20 1.60 -1.82 -11.74
CA MET A 20 1.11 -2.67 -10.66
C MET A 20 -0.01 -3.59 -11.19
N LYS A 21 0.35 -4.56 -12.03
CA LYS A 21 -0.55 -5.68 -12.36
C LYS A 21 -0.64 -6.57 -11.13
N MET A 22 -1.70 -6.39 -10.35
CA MET A 22 -2.13 -7.38 -9.38
C MET A 22 -2.29 -8.76 -10.06
N PRO A 23 -1.92 -9.86 -9.40
CA PRO A 23 -2.41 -11.16 -9.80
C PRO A 23 -3.95 -11.13 -9.81
N PRO A 24 -4.62 -11.84 -10.74
CA PRO A 24 -6.06 -11.76 -10.87
C PRO A 24 -6.74 -12.16 -9.55
N LEU A 25 -7.51 -11.23 -8.99
CA LEU A 25 -8.51 -11.52 -7.97
C LEU A 25 -9.42 -12.62 -8.51
N VAL A 26 -9.58 -13.70 -7.75
CA VAL A 26 -10.61 -14.71 -8.01
C VAL A 26 -11.95 -13.98 -8.04
N GLN A 27 -12.58 -13.90 -9.21
CA GLN A 27 -13.85 -13.19 -9.37
C GLN A 27 -14.93 -13.88 -8.55
N PRO A 28 -15.67 -13.17 -7.66
CA PRO A 28 -16.93 -13.69 -7.17
C PRO A 28 -17.96 -13.70 -8.31
N SER A 29 -18.72 -14.78 -8.36
CA SER A 29 -19.77 -15.05 -9.34
C SER A 29 -20.74 -13.87 -9.51
N ARG A 30 -20.96 -13.45 -10.75
CA ARG A 30 -21.94 -12.42 -11.16
C ARG A 30 -23.34 -12.73 -10.61
N ILE A 31 -23.80 -11.93 -9.64
CA ILE A 31 -25.24 -11.80 -9.33
C ILE A 31 -25.72 -10.47 -9.92
N LYS A 32 -26.82 -10.53 -10.68
CA LYS A 32 -27.44 -9.39 -11.38
C LYS A 32 -28.00 -8.39 -10.37
N ALA A 33 -27.67 -7.10 -10.52
CA ALA A 33 -28.32 -6.01 -9.79
C ALA A 33 -29.62 -5.58 -10.48
N PRO A 34 -30.72 -5.31 -9.74
CA PRO A 34 -31.86 -4.55 -10.23
C PRO A 34 -31.73 -3.05 -9.94
N ALA A 35 -32.65 -2.28 -10.50
CA ALA A 35 -32.47 -0.91 -10.99
C ALA A 35 -32.59 0.25 -9.97
N THR A 36 -31.81 1.29 -10.25
CA THR A 36 -32.00 2.75 -10.09
C THR A 36 -32.96 3.31 -9.02
N THR A 37 -32.44 4.20 -8.18
CA THR A 37 -33.13 5.42 -7.75
C THR A 37 -32.15 6.60 -7.61
N LYS A 38 -32.59 7.76 -8.10
CA LYS A 38 -31.89 9.06 -8.15
C LYS A 38 -31.99 9.78 -6.82
N THR A 39 -30.92 10.44 -6.35
CA THR A 39 -30.98 11.71 -5.59
C THR A 39 -29.55 12.29 -5.43
N ARG A 40 -29.25 13.39 -6.15
CA ARG A 40 -29.15 14.79 -5.69
C ARG A 40 -27.83 15.15 -4.98
N LYS A 41 -27.02 15.94 -5.69
CA LYS A 41 -25.80 16.64 -5.22
C LYS A 41 -26.16 17.72 -4.18
N PRO A 42 -25.36 17.93 -3.13
CA PRO A 42 -25.37 19.17 -2.37
C PRO A 42 -24.47 20.22 -3.01
N VAL A 43 -24.95 21.46 -2.96
CA VAL A 43 -24.34 22.70 -3.46
C VAL A 43 -23.44 23.29 -2.39
N PHE A 44 -22.24 23.71 -2.78
CA PHE A 44 -21.34 24.53 -1.97
C PHE A 44 -21.92 25.93 -1.77
N ARG A 45 -21.89 26.44 -0.53
CA ARG A 45 -22.04 27.87 -0.26
C ARG A 45 -20.95 28.32 0.71
N THR A 46 -20.24 29.36 0.30
CA THR A 46 -19.18 30.09 0.97
C THR A 46 -19.74 31.19 1.88
N GLU A 47 -19.10 31.44 3.03
CA GLU A 47 -18.86 32.74 3.71
C GLU A 47 -18.25 32.42 5.10
N ARG A 48 -16.97 32.70 5.37
CA ARG A 48 -16.28 33.93 5.80
C ARG A 48 -16.70 34.50 7.18
N ASP A 49 -15.75 34.33 8.10
CA ASP A 49 -15.25 35.23 9.17
C ASP A 49 -16.00 35.53 10.48
N ASN A 50 -15.14 35.52 11.52
CA ASN A 50 -15.13 36.20 12.82
C ASN A 50 -15.79 35.54 14.05
N GLY A 51 -14.93 35.02 14.94
CA GLY A 51 -14.59 35.77 16.16
C GLY A 51 -15.24 35.36 17.49
N VAL A 52 -14.43 34.70 18.34
CA VAL A 52 -14.25 34.93 19.80
C VAL A 52 -15.38 34.59 20.80
N VAL A 53 -15.13 33.51 21.54
CA VAL A 53 -15.16 33.28 23.03
C VAL A 53 -16.41 33.65 23.87
N SER A 54 -16.74 32.71 24.77
CA SER A 54 -17.38 32.82 26.11
C SER A 54 -18.84 32.35 26.26
N THR A 55 -19.03 31.18 26.87
CA THR A 55 -20.14 30.79 27.77
C THR A 55 -20.00 31.55 29.12
N PRO A 56 -20.99 31.63 30.05
CA PRO A 56 -21.91 30.53 30.46
C PRO A 56 -23.34 30.92 30.95
N GLU A 57 -24.14 29.88 31.24
CA GLU A 57 -25.28 29.78 32.23
C GLU A 57 -26.48 30.75 32.02
N GLU A 58 -27.76 30.47 32.29
CA GLU A 58 -28.54 29.51 33.08
C GLU A 58 -30.05 29.66 32.68
N ASP A 59 -30.85 28.62 32.95
CA ASP A 59 -32.31 28.59 33.23
C ASP A 59 -33.42 29.09 32.26
N GLY A 60 -34.43 28.21 32.06
CA GLY A 60 -35.69 28.41 31.30
C GLY A 60 -36.80 29.15 32.09
N PRO A 61 -38.12 28.86 31.95
CA PRO A 61 -38.84 27.93 31.07
C PRO A 61 -40.08 28.59 30.35
N SER A 62 -41.04 27.76 29.90
CA SER A 62 -42.40 28.04 29.36
C SER A 62 -42.52 28.18 27.82
N GLU A 63 -43.48 27.60 27.10
CA GLU A 63 -44.59 26.69 27.41
C GLU A 63 -45.08 26.03 26.09
N GLN A 64 -45.56 24.79 26.20
CA GLN A 64 -46.72 24.21 25.49
C GLN A 64 -46.79 24.28 23.95
N ASN A 65 -46.56 23.12 23.31
CA ASN A 65 -47.66 22.48 22.59
C ASN A 65 -47.51 20.95 22.63
N VAL A 66 -48.51 20.35 23.27
CA VAL A 66 -48.72 18.92 23.45
C VAL A 66 -49.49 18.39 22.25
N LEU A 67 -49.04 17.29 21.66
CA LEU A 67 -49.94 16.21 21.24
C LEU A 67 -49.27 14.88 21.55
N MET A 68 -49.70 14.30 22.67
CA MET A 68 -49.48 12.90 23.04
C MET A 68 -50.29 11.99 22.10
N ILE A 69 -49.66 10.89 21.67
CA ILE A 69 -50.30 9.57 21.75
C ILE A 69 -49.27 8.66 22.43
N ASP A 70 -49.66 8.15 23.59
CA ASP A 70 -48.89 7.34 24.50
C ASP A 70 -49.62 6.01 24.64
N VAL A 71 -48.96 4.87 24.38
CA VAL A 71 -49.25 3.59 25.06
C VAL A 71 -47.95 2.79 25.17
N GLN A 72 -47.55 2.64 26.44
CA GLN A 72 -46.43 1.87 26.95
C GLN A 72 -46.57 0.37 26.67
N SER A 73 -45.43 -0.31 26.44
CA SER A 73 -45.17 -1.61 27.07
C SER A 73 -43.69 -2.00 26.99
N GLY A 74 -43.02 -1.93 28.14
CA GLY A 74 -42.01 -2.87 28.64
C GLY A 74 -40.97 -3.47 27.70
N GLY A 75 -39.70 -3.13 27.94
CA GLY A 75 -38.56 -3.97 27.55
C GLY A 75 -37.27 -3.16 27.58
N GLY A 76 -36.42 -3.39 28.57
CA GLY A 76 -35.09 -2.78 28.63
C GLY A 76 -34.31 -3.04 27.34
N GLY A 77 -33.93 -1.98 26.65
CA GLY A 77 -33.06 -2.06 25.48
C GLY A 77 -31.62 -2.26 25.92
N GLU A 78 -31.22 -3.50 26.15
CA GLU A 78 -29.83 -3.88 26.24
C GLU A 78 -29.06 -3.41 24.99
N ARG A 79 -27.97 -2.67 25.25
CA ARG A 79 -26.77 -2.44 24.41
C ARG A 79 -26.80 -3.07 23.01
N ARG A 80 -26.76 -2.22 21.96
CA ARG A 80 -26.23 -2.60 20.63
C ARG A 80 -24.71 -2.83 20.70
N GLN A 81 -24.28 -3.84 21.47
CA GLN A 81 -22.86 -4.12 21.73
C GLN A 81 -22.23 -5.01 20.66
N ASP A 82 -23.01 -5.81 19.94
CA ASP A 82 -22.48 -6.77 18.98
C ASP A 82 -22.92 -6.41 17.56
N LYS A 83 -22.06 -5.71 16.80
CA LYS A 83 -22.29 -5.44 15.37
C LYS A 83 -22.12 -6.66 14.49
N ILE A 84 -21.59 -7.76 15.05
CA ILE A 84 -21.33 -9.01 14.35
C ILE A 84 -22.04 -10.15 15.09
N SER A 85 -23.19 -10.62 14.60
CA SER A 85 -23.76 -11.87 15.08
C SER A 85 -23.35 -13.05 14.18
N PRO A 86 -23.13 -14.27 14.72
CA PRO A 86 -22.88 -15.44 13.89
C PRO A 86 -24.00 -15.73 12.87
N ALA A 87 -25.24 -15.37 13.22
CA ALA A 87 -26.41 -15.55 12.37
C ALA A 87 -26.35 -14.62 11.14
N ASP A 88 -25.94 -13.37 11.33
CA ASP A 88 -25.77 -12.42 10.22
C ASP A 88 -24.65 -12.86 9.28
N ILE A 89 -23.57 -13.44 9.81
CA ILE A 89 -22.49 -14.00 8.99
C ILE A 89 -23.00 -15.20 8.16
N LEU A 90 -23.77 -16.10 8.75
CA LEU A 90 -24.40 -17.21 8.01
C LEU A 90 -25.33 -16.68 6.92
N GLN A 91 -26.13 -15.66 7.23
CA GLN A 91 -27.02 -15.03 6.26
C GLN A 91 -26.24 -14.38 5.11
N LYS A 92 -25.18 -13.62 5.40
CA LYS A 92 -24.31 -12.96 4.41
C LYS A 92 -23.57 -13.97 3.53
N SER A 93 -23.08 -15.06 4.11
CA SER A 93 -22.40 -16.14 3.37
C SER A 93 -23.34 -17.03 2.57
N GLY A 94 -24.64 -17.03 2.88
CA GLY A 94 -25.63 -17.91 2.25
C GLY A 94 -25.57 -19.36 2.75
N GLU A 95 -24.75 -19.63 3.76
CA GLU A 95 -24.56 -20.95 4.33
C GLU A 95 -25.47 -21.18 5.55
N LYS A 96 -25.81 -22.44 5.79
CA LYS A 96 -26.60 -22.86 6.97
C LYS A 96 -25.75 -23.47 8.08
N ASP A 97 -24.48 -23.72 7.80
CA ASP A 97 -23.54 -24.41 8.67
C ASP A 97 -22.23 -23.62 8.75
N TYR A 98 -21.80 -23.32 9.97
CA TYR A 98 -20.53 -22.63 10.25
C TYR A 98 -19.33 -23.33 9.59
N GLY A 99 -19.36 -24.66 9.46
CA GLY A 99 -18.30 -25.45 8.86
C GLY A 99 -18.17 -25.32 7.33
N LYS A 100 -19.14 -24.67 6.68
CA LYS A 100 -19.14 -24.46 5.21
C LYS A 100 -18.80 -23.03 4.81
N VAL A 101 -18.67 -22.13 5.77
CA VAL A 101 -18.28 -20.75 5.51
C VAL A 101 -16.76 -20.69 5.33
N TYR A 102 -16.35 -20.40 4.10
CA TYR A 102 -14.93 -20.24 3.73
C TYR A 102 -14.52 -18.77 3.60
N GLU A 103 -15.48 -17.88 3.44
CA GLU A 103 -15.26 -16.44 3.22
C GLU A 103 -16.27 -15.64 4.03
N VAL A 104 -15.77 -14.60 4.69
CA VAL A 104 -16.57 -13.66 5.47
C VAL A 104 -16.13 -12.26 5.12
N ASP A 105 -17.08 -11.48 4.60
CA ASP A 105 -16.90 -10.06 4.29
C ASP A 105 -17.63 -9.20 5.34
N LEU A 106 -16.84 -8.45 6.10
CA LEU A 106 -17.25 -7.51 7.12
C LEU A 106 -16.60 -6.14 6.87
N HIS A 107 -16.37 -5.80 5.59
CA HIS A 107 -15.86 -4.50 5.18
C HIS A 107 -16.82 -3.36 5.57
N ALA A 108 -16.28 -2.30 6.19
CA ALA A 108 -17.03 -1.07 6.48
C ALA A 108 -18.32 -1.26 7.30
N GLU A 109 -18.25 -2.09 8.35
CA GLU A 109 -19.35 -2.39 9.26
C GLU A 109 -19.22 -1.66 10.62
N ASP A 110 -18.32 -0.66 10.69
CA ASP A 110 -18.00 0.12 11.89
C ASP A 110 -17.65 -0.74 13.12
N ILE A 111 -16.97 -1.87 12.89
CA ILE A 111 -16.61 -2.86 13.91
C ILE A 111 -15.47 -2.33 14.78
N THR A 112 -15.62 -2.38 16.09
CA THR A 112 -14.59 -1.94 17.06
C THR A 112 -13.81 -3.09 17.69
N LYS A 113 -14.37 -4.31 17.67
CA LYS A 113 -13.75 -5.55 18.18
C LYS A 113 -14.10 -6.73 17.30
N ILE A 114 -13.15 -7.64 17.13
CA ILE A 114 -13.38 -8.92 16.46
C ILE A 114 -14.01 -9.86 17.49
N HIS A 115 -15.22 -10.36 17.26
CA HIS A 115 -15.87 -11.34 18.12
C HIS A 115 -16.74 -12.27 17.28
N ASN A 116 -17.21 -13.37 17.87
CA ASN A 116 -18.16 -14.29 17.24
C ASN A 116 -17.64 -15.02 15.99
N LEU A 117 -16.30 -15.13 15.83
CA LEU A 117 -15.66 -15.83 14.72
C LEU A 117 -15.19 -17.26 15.07
N GLU A 118 -15.30 -17.67 16.33
CA GLU A 118 -14.75 -18.92 16.86
C GLU A 118 -15.39 -20.18 16.26
N LYS A 119 -16.63 -20.09 15.77
CA LYS A 119 -17.37 -21.20 15.14
C LYS A 119 -16.97 -21.42 13.69
N PHE A 120 -16.45 -20.41 12.99
CA PHE A 120 -16.11 -20.45 11.57
C PHE A 120 -14.70 -21.02 11.35
N THR A 121 -14.49 -22.26 11.80
CA THR A 121 -13.17 -22.91 11.84
C THR A 121 -12.58 -23.22 10.46
N ARG A 122 -13.41 -23.24 9.42
CA ARG A 122 -13.03 -23.46 8.01
C ARG A 122 -12.79 -22.18 7.22
N LEU A 123 -12.86 -21.02 7.89
CA LEU A 123 -12.67 -19.72 7.27
C LEU A 123 -11.29 -19.61 6.62
N ARG A 124 -11.24 -19.19 5.36
CA ARG A 124 -10.02 -19.02 4.54
C ARG A 124 -9.77 -17.57 4.19
N ILE A 125 -10.82 -16.79 3.99
CA ILE A 125 -10.74 -15.37 3.63
C ILE A 125 -11.58 -14.60 4.64
N LEU A 126 -10.97 -13.61 5.29
CA LEU A 126 -11.66 -12.72 6.22
C LEU A 126 -11.35 -11.28 5.83
N ASP A 127 -12.39 -10.54 5.45
CA ASP A 127 -12.33 -9.11 5.22
C ASP A 127 -12.90 -8.36 6.43
N LEU A 128 -12.01 -7.67 7.15
CA LEU A 128 -12.33 -6.79 8.27
C LEU A 128 -11.86 -5.35 7.98
N SER A 129 -11.69 -5.02 6.70
CA SER A 129 -11.15 -3.72 6.30
C SER A 129 -12.15 -2.57 6.51
N CYS A 130 -11.62 -1.35 6.57
CA CYS A 130 -12.39 -0.11 6.75
C CYS A 130 -13.30 -0.12 8.00
N ASN A 131 -12.79 -0.69 9.10
CA ASN A 131 -13.47 -0.72 10.39
C ASN A 131 -12.73 0.15 11.42
N GLU A 132 -13.11 0.01 12.69
CA GLU A 132 -12.61 0.79 13.83
C GLU A 132 -11.74 -0.06 14.78
N LEU A 133 -11.16 -1.15 14.27
CA LEU A 133 -10.37 -2.08 15.07
C LEU A 133 -9.07 -1.43 15.55
N THR A 134 -8.77 -1.58 16.84
CA THR A 134 -7.51 -1.12 17.44
C THR A 134 -6.52 -2.26 17.73
N THR A 135 -7.03 -3.49 17.78
CA THR A 135 -6.28 -4.71 18.09
C THR A 135 -6.77 -5.88 17.24
N ILE A 136 -5.85 -6.79 16.92
CA ILE A 136 -6.18 -8.11 16.35
C ILE A 136 -6.40 -9.06 17.52
N GLU A 137 -7.57 -9.69 17.60
CA GLU A 137 -7.97 -10.60 18.67
C GLU A 137 -9.01 -11.61 18.17
N ASN A 138 -9.24 -12.70 18.93
CA ASN A 138 -10.32 -13.66 18.68
C ASN A 138 -10.27 -14.35 17.30
N LEU A 139 -9.05 -14.60 16.78
CA LEU A 139 -8.81 -15.34 15.52
C LEU A 139 -8.13 -16.71 15.76
N GLU A 140 -7.98 -17.14 17.01
CA GLU A 140 -7.18 -18.32 17.38
C GLU A 140 -7.76 -19.65 16.84
N GLN A 141 -9.06 -19.66 16.54
CA GLN A 141 -9.77 -20.83 15.99
C GLN A 141 -9.80 -20.87 14.46
N ASN A 142 -9.53 -19.76 13.77
CA ASN A 142 -9.61 -19.66 12.31
C ASN A 142 -8.29 -20.07 11.64
N LYS A 143 -7.80 -21.27 11.98
CA LYS A 143 -6.46 -21.77 11.60
C LYS A 143 -6.28 -21.99 10.09
N ASP A 144 -7.39 -22.17 9.37
CA ASP A 144 -7.42 -22.36 7.92
C ASP A 144 -7.34 -21.03 7.14
N LEU A 145 -7.22 -19.88 7.83
CA LEU A 145 -7.12 -18.56 7.20
C LEU A 145 -5.90 -18.46 6.28
N ARG A 146 -6.15 -18.03 5.05
CA ARG A 146 -5.16 -17.83 3.97
C ARG A 146 -5.03 -16.36 3.60
N GLU A 147 -6.11 -15.60 3.70
CA GLU A 147 -6.13 -14.17 3.44
C GLU A 147 -6.86 -13.44 4.57
N LEU A 148 -6.19 -12.42 5.11
CA LEU A 148 -6.71 -11.57 6.16
C LEU A 148 -6.53 -10.11 5.76
N LYS A 149 -7.65 -9.41 5.57
CA LYS A 149 -7.68 -7.99 5.22
C LYS A 149 -8.10 -7.18 6.43
N LEU A 150 -7.20 -6.32 6.88
CA LEU A 150 -7.35 -5.46 8.06
C LEU A 150 -7.02 -4.01 7.71
N TYR A 151 -7.00 -3.64 6.43
CA TYR A 151 -6.64 -2.30 6.01
C TYR A 151 -7.68 -1.26 6.40
N GLY A 152 -7.28 0.00 6.56
CA GLY A 152 -8.21 1.08 6.91
C GLY A 152 -8.80 0.93 8.32
N ASN A 153 -8.00 0.48 9.28
CA ASN A 153 -8.38 0.34 10.69
C ASN A 153 -7.51 1.26 11.57
N LYS A 154 -7.56 1.10 12.90
CA LYS A 154 -6.77 1.84 13.90
C LYS A 154 -5.78 0.93 14.63
N ILE A 155 -5.34 -0.16 14.00
CA ILE A 155 -4.46 -1.15 14.62
C ILE A 155 -3.09 -0.53 14.88
N THR A 156 -2.54 -0.76 16.07
CA THR A 156 -1.27 -0.15 16.51
C THR A 156 -0.11 -1.15 16.63
N GLU A 157 -0.43 -2.45 16.72
CA GLU A 157 0.53 -3.53 16.93
C GLU A 157 0.06 -4.81 16.23
N VAL A 158 0.99 -5.51 15.58
CA VAL A 158 0.72 -6.82 14.95
C VAL A 158 0.98 -7.93 15.96
N LYS A 159 -0.11 -8.53 16.47
CA LYS A 159 -0.07 -9.62 17.45
C LYS A 159 -1.24 -10.57 17.26
N ASN A 160 -1.23 -11.68 18.00
CA ASN A 160 -2.29 -12.69 18.01
C ASN A 160 -2.53 -13.38 16.65
N LEU A 161 -1.48 -13.48 15.82
CA LEU A 161 -1.52 -14.18 14.54
C LEU A 161 -0.82 -15.55 14.59
N ASP A 162 -0.32 -15.98 15.76
CA ASP A 162 0.54 -17.17 15.92
C ASP A 162 -0.14 -18.48 15.48
N ARG A 163 -1.47 -18.52 15.49
CA ARG A 163 -2.29 -19.67 15.08
C ARG A 163 -2.63 -19.69 13.59
N LEU A 164 -2.45 -18.58 12.87
CA LEU A 164 -2.83 -18.44 11.46
C LEU A 164 -1.73 -18.93 10.51
N GLN A 165 -1.28 -20.17 10.68
CA GLN A 165 -0.08 -20.68 10.01
C GLN A 165 -0.28 -20.94 8.50
N GLU A 166 -1.52 -20.98 8.04
CA GLU A 166 -1.88 -21.07 6.63
C GLU A 166 -1.93 -19.71 5.91
N LEU A 167 -1.71 -18.61 6.63
CA LEU A 167 -1.85 -17.27 6.08
C LEU A 167 -0.81 -17.00 4.99
N ALA A 168 -1.29 -16.67 3.80
CA ALA A 168 -0.51 -16.40 2.60
C ALA A 168 -0.55 -14.91 2.20
N CYS A 169 -1.63 -14.21 2.54
CA CYS A 169 -1.80 -12.77 2.28
C CYS A 169 -2.28 -12.06 3.55
N LEU A 170 -1.53 -11.02 3.96
CA LEU A 170 -1.88 -10.15 5.08
C LEU A 170 -1.86 -8.70 4.63
N GLN A 171 -3.00 -8.03 4.76
CA GLN A 171 -3.19 -6.64 4.36
C GLN A 171 -3.46 -5.78 5.59
N LEU A 172 -2.51 -4.92 5.96
CA LEU A 172 -2.52 -4.06 7.14
C LEU A 172 -2.36 -2.58 6.78
N GLN A 173 -2.51 -2.22 5.51
CA GLN A 173 -2.31 -0.85 5.07
C GLN A 173 -3.30 0.14 5.66
N HIS A 174 -2.94 1.41 5.76
CA HIS A 174 -3.78 2.45 6.38
C HIS A 174 -4.19 2.10 7.81
N ASN A 175 -3.19 1.79 8.65
CA ASN A 175 -3.35 1.58 10.10
C ASN A 175 -2.42 2.54 10.86
N ARG A 176 -2.19 2.29 12.15
CA ARG A 176 -1.32 3.11 13.04
C ARG A 176 -0.17 2.28 13.61
N ILE A 177 0.30 1.29 12.85
CA ILE A 177 1.33 0.34 13.29
C ILE A 177 2.66 1.06 13.36
N ARG A 178 3.35 0.96 14.50
CA ARG A 178 4.68 1.57 14.71
C ARG A 178 5.83 0.57 14.60
N ARG A 179 5.54 -0.71 14.83
CA ARG A 179 6.48 -1.84 14.77
C ARG A 179 5.70 -3.12 14.47
N LEU A 180 6.33 -4.07 13.77
CA LEU A 180 5.72 -5.37 13.50
C LEU A 180 5.76 -6.29 14.73
N GLY A 181 6.80 -6.20 15.55
CA GLY A 181 6.94 -7.03 16.74
C GLY A 181 7.01 -8.52 16.38
N LYS A 182 6.48 -9.38 17.26
CA LYS A 182 6.55 -10.83 17.09
C LYS A 182 5.38 -11.44 16.31
N GLY A 183 4.35 -10.67 15.95
CA GLY A 183 3.11 -11.21 15.38
C GLY A 183 3.29 -11.99 14.07
N LEU A 184 4.35 -11.73 13.31
CA LEU A 184 4.61 -12.42 12.04
C LEU A 184 5.47 -13.70 12.20
N SER A 185 5.99 -13.98 13.39
CA SER A 185 7.03 -15.01 13.63
C SER A 185 6.60 -16.44 13.31
N CYS A 186 5.29 -16.70 13.22
CA CYS A 186 4.75 -18.03 12.90
C CYS A 186 4.20 -18.13 11.47
N LEU A 187 4.17 -17.04 10.70
CA LEU A 187 3.52 -16.98 9.38
C LEU A 187 4.45 -17.42 8.25
N ARG A 188 4.85 -18.69 8.27
CA ARG A 188 5.86 -19.26 7.35
C ARG A 188 5.40 -19.38 5.89
N LYS A 189 4.09 -19.35 5.66
CA LYS A 189 3.46 -19.44 4.33
C LYS A 189 3.14 -18.07 3.72
N LEU A 190 3.45 -16.97 4.43
CA LEU A 190 3.14 -15.62 3.99
C LEU A 190 3.92 -15.30 2.71
N LYS A 191 3.19 -14.90 1.67
CA LYS A 191 3.73 -14.52 0.36
C LYS A 191 3.60 -13.03 0.08
N ILE A 192 2.49 -12.45 0.52
CA ILE A 192 2.13 -11.04 0.30
C ILE A 192 1.91 -10.37 1.66
N LEU A 193 2.66 -9.30 1.91
CA LEU A 193 2.50 -8.46 3.09
C LEU A 193 2.37 -7.01 2.65
N ARG A 194 1.23 -6.40 2.97
CA ARG A 194 1.00 -4.96 2.79
C ARG A 194 0.95 -4.28 4.15
N ILE A 195 1.91 -3.40 4.41
CA ILE A 195 2.04 -2.60 5.63
C ILE A 195 2.19 -1.11 5.29
N ASP A 196 1.82 -0.73 4.07
CA ASP A 196 1.91 0.64 3.60
C ASP A 196 0.99 1.60 4.36
N SER A 197 1.30 2.89 4.35
CA SER A 197 0.50 3.91 5.03
C SER A 197 0.31 3.63 6.53
N ASN A 198 1.42 3.41 7.23
CA ASN A 198 1.50 3.19 8.68
C ASN A 198 2.53 4.15 9.31
N ASP A 199 2.83 3.96 10.60
CA ASP A 199 3.79 4.77 11.36
C ASP A 199 5.11 4.01 11.63
N ILE A 200 5.47 3.03 10.80
CA ILE A 200 6.61 2.14 11.04
C ILE A 200 7.91 2.90 10.84
N SER A 201 8.71 3.03 11.90
CA SER A 201 10.01 3.72 11.86
C SER A 201 11.18 2.78 11.58
N GLN A 202 11.04 1.50 11.89
CA GLN A 202 12.08 0.49 11.68
C GLN A 202 11.44 -0.88 11.45
N LEU A 203 12.08 -1.67 10.60
CA LEU A 203 11.85 -3.10 10.46
C LEU A 203 13.09 -3.80 11.00
N GLU A 204 12.91 -4.76 11.91
CA GLU A 204 14.02 -5.55 12.41
C GLU A 204 14.07 -6.92 11.71
N GLY A 205 15.27 -7.39 11.35
CA GLY A 205 15.41 -8.68 10.65
C GLY A 205 14.74 -9.84 11.39
N LYS A 206 14.82 -9.85 12.73
CA LYS A 206 14.19 -10.88 13.58
C LYS A 206 12.66 -10.96 13.43
N GLU A 207 12.01 -9.88 13.02
CA GLU A 207 10.55 -9.82 12.82
C GLU A 207 10.13 -10.49 11.50
N LEU A 208 11.04 -10.54 10.52
CA LEU A 208 10.77 -11.03 9.16
C LEU A 208 11.46 -12.36 8.83
N THR A 209 12.42 -12.82 9.64
CA THR A 209 13.18 -14.07 9.41
C THR A 209 12.30 -15.30 9.18
N ALA A 210 11.12 -15.36 9.81
CA ALA A 210 10.20 -16.49 9.66
C ALA A 210 9.44 -16.48 8.32
N ASN A 211 9.33 -15.33 7.66
CA ASN A 211 8.53 -15.13 6.45
C ASN A 211 9.36 -15.36 5.19
N SER A 212 10.11 -16.46 5.13
CA SER A 212 11.06 -16.74 4.04
C SER A 212 10.42 -16.95 2.67
N GLN A 213 9.10 -17.18 2.63
CA GLN A 213 8.30 -17.34 1.41
C GLN A 213 7.73 -16.02 0.89
N LEU A 214 8.01 -14.87 1.53
CA LEU A 214 7.52 -13.59 1.09
C LEU A 214 8.11 -13.24 -0.28
N THR A 215 7.23 -12.96 -1.24
CA THR A 215 7.59 -12.54 -2.59
C THR A 215 7.23 -11.07 -2.84
N HIS A 216 6.21 -10.54 -2.14
CA HIS A 216 5.73 -9.17 -2.30
C HIS A 216 5.67 -8.46 -0.94
N LEU A 217 6.34 -7.31 -0.83
CA LEU A 217 6.28 -6.44 0.34
C LEU A 217 5.98 -5.00 -0.08
N ASP A 218 4.87 -4.47 0.39
CA ASP A 218 4.57 -3.04 0.31
C ASP A 218 4.74 -2.41 1.69
N ALA A 219 5.81 -1.63 1.85
CA ALA A 219 6.15 -0.86 3.04
C ALA A 219 6.22 0.64 2.75
N SER A 220 5.55 1.10 1.69
CA SER A 220 5.50 2.50 1.31
C SER A 220 4.76 3.37 2.33
N CYS A 221 4.92 4.69 2.25
CA CYS A 221 4.21 5.65 3.11
C CYS A 221 4.40 5.36 4.61
N ASN A 222 5.65 5.12 5.03
CA ASN A 222 6.04 4.86 6.42
C ASN A 222 7.15 5.85 6.84
N LYS A 223 7.89 5.53 7.91
CA LYS A 223 8.98 6.36 8.44
C LYS A 223 10.32 5.62 8.45
N LEU A 224 10.48 4.64 7.56
CA LEU A 224 11.67 3.79 7.49
C LEU A 224 12.90 4.62 7.11
N GLN A 225 14.00 4.40 7.82
CA GLN A 225 15.30 5.02 7.54
C GLN A 225 16.30 4.02 6.92
N GLU A 226 16.02 2.73 7.05
CA GLU A 226 16.83 1.64 6.51
C GLU A 226 15.94 0.48 6.03
N LEU A 227 16.49 -0.36 5.16
CA LEU A 227 15.84 -1.57 4.64
C LEU A 227 16.64 -2.84 4.96
N ALA A 228 17.54 -2.83 5.95
CA ALA A 228 18.42 -3.97 6.23
C ALA A 228 17.66 -5.28 6.50
N ALA A 229 16.47 -5.18 7.11
CA ALA A 229 15.62 -6.34 7.42
C ALA A 229 15.10 -7.10 6.19
N VAL A 230 14.97 -6.45 5.02
CA VAL A 230 14.50 -7.15 3.80
C VAL A 230 15.50 -8.20 3.33
N ASN A 231 16.76 -8.13 3.76
CA ASN A 231 17.77 -9.16 3.48
C ASN A 231 17.45 -10.52 4.10
N CYS A 232 16.48 -10.60 5.03
CA CYS A 232 15.96 -11.85 5.57
C CYS A 232 14.95 -12.55 4.65
N LEU A 233 14.60 -11.94 3.50
CA LEU A 233 13.57 -12.41 2.56
C LEU A 233 14.21 -12.89 1.25
N PRO A 234 14.69 -14.15 1.16
CA PRO A 234 15.46 -14.65 0.03
C PRO A 234 14.65 -14.83 -1.27
N HIS A 235 13.32 -14.75 -1.17
CA HIS A 235 12.39 -14.91 -2.30
C HIS A 235 11.66 -13.63 -2.68
N LEU A 236 12.08 -12.48 -2.14
CA LEU A 236 11.46 -11.20 -2.45
C LEU A 236 11.68 -10.85 -3.94
N GLU A 237 10.59 -10.63 -4.64
CA GLU A 237 10.52 -10.31 -6.07
C GLU A 237 10.05 -8.87 -6.29
N GLU A 238 9.12 -8.38 -5.44
CA GLU A 238 8.58 -7.03 -5.50
C GLU A 238 8.71 -6.33 -4.13
N LEU A 239 9.30 -5.13 -4.14
CA LEU A 239 9.44 -4.28 -2.95
C LEU A 239 9.04 -2.84 -3.27
N ASN A 240 7.97 -2.37 -2.64
CA ASN A 240 7.65 -0.95 -2.60
C ASN A 240 8.02 -0.37 -1.24
N ALA A 241 9.01 0.52 -1.22
CA ALA A 241 9.43 1.29 -0.05
C ALA A 241 9.43 2.79 -0.34
N SER A 242 8.59 3.23 -1.29
CA SER A 242 8.39 4.64 -1.62
C SER A 242 7.82 5.45 -0.45
N ASN A 243 8.00 6.77 -0.49
CA ASN A 243 7.48 7.69 0.54
C ASN A 243 7.89 7.29 1.97
N ASN A 244 9.20 7.12 2.17
CA ASN A 244 9.83 6.83 3.45
C ASN A 244 10.89 7.90 3.76
N ARG A 245 11.83 7.60 4.66
CA ARG A 245 12.92 8.52 5.08
C ARG A 245 14.30 7.92 4.79
N LEU A 246 14.40 7.11 3.73
CA LEU A 246 15.64 6.43 3.37
C LEU A 246 16.65 7.46 2.85
N ALA A 247 17.84 7.50 3.46
CA ALA A 247 18.93 8.38 3.02
C ALA A 247 19.96 7.64 2.13
N ALA A 248 20.06 6.32 2.29
CA ALA A 248 20.96 5.48 1.51
C ALA A 248 20.41 4.05 1.43
N ILE A 249 20.74 3.35 0.34
CA ILE A 249 20.61 1.90 0.26
C ILE A 249 22.00 1.28 0.37
N ARG A 250 22.21 0.54 1.47
CA ARG A 250 23.49 -0.14 1.74
C ARG A 250 23.25 -1.64 1.84
N ASN A 251 24.09 -2.42 1.16
CA ASN A 251 24.16 -3.88 1.30
C ASN A 251 22.81 -4.60 1.13
N MET A 252 22.04 -4.30 0.07
CA MET A 252 20.84 -5.06 -0.26
C MET A 252 21.21 -6.36 -0.97
N ARG A 253 20.67 -7.50 -0.51
CA ARG A 253 21.06 -8.85 -0.93
C ARG A 253 19.93 -9.64 -1.58
N CYS A 254 18.77 -9.03 -1.80
CA CYS A 254 17.57 -9.66 -2.38
C CYS A 254 17.77 -9.95 -3.88
N LYS A 255 18.50 -11.02 -4.22
CA LYS A 255 18.93 -11.31 -5.60
C LYS A 255 17.80 -11.65 -6.56
N LYS A 256 16.60 -11.97 -6.07
CA LYS A 256 15.42 -12.26 -6.88
C LYS A 256 14.55 -11.03 -7.15
N LEU A 257 14.91 -9.88 -6.59
CA LEU A 257 14.14 -8.65 -6.71
C LEU A 257 14.13 -8.19 -8.17
N GLN A 258 12.93 -7.99 -8.71
CA GLN A 258 12.65 -7.60 -10.09
C GLN A 258 12.05 -6.20 -10.13
N ASP A 259 11.12 -5.89 -9.22
CA ASP A 259 10.50 -4.58 -9.07
C ASP A 259 10.90 -3.94 -7.74
N LEU A 260 11.46 -2.73 -7.82
CA LEU A 260 11.86 -1.94 -6.68
C LEU A 260 11.42 -0.48 -6.84
N ASP A 261 10.48 -0.07 -5.99
CA ASP A 261 10.09 1.32 -5.83
C ASP A 261 10.69 1.93 -4.56
N LEU A 262 11.57 2.91 -4.76
CA LEU A 262 12.25 3.71 -3.74
C LEU A 262 11.96 5.21 -3.91
N SER A 263 10.93 5.56 -4.67
CA SER A 263 10.58 6.95 -4.96
C SER A 263 10.17 7.72 -3.72
N THR A 264 10.25 9.05 -3.76
CA THR A 264 9.85 9.93 -2.64
C THR A 264 10.60 9.58 -1.35
N ASN A 265 11.93 9.58 -1.42
CA ASN A 265 12.81 9.36 -0.27
C ASN A 265 13.88 10.47 -0.22
N PHE A 266 14.93 10.28 0.57
CA PHE A 266 16.06 11.22 0.68
C PHE A 266 17.37 10.62 0.17
N LEU A 267 17.29 9.69 -0.79
CA LEU A 267 18.43 8.89 -1.22
C LEU A 267 19.51 9.75 -1.88
N THR A 268 20.75 9.57 -1.43
CA THR A 268 21.96 10.12 -2.04
C THR A 268 22.98 9.04 -2.41
N ASP A 269 22.89 7.86 -1.80
CA ASP A 269 23.79 6.72 -1.99
C ASP A 269 22.98 5.46 -2.36
N LEU A 270 23.30 4.88 -3.51
CA LEU A 270 22.67 3.68 -4.07
C LEU A 270 23.64 2.51 -4.22
N SER A 271 24.81 2.57 -3.60
CA SER A 271 25.86 1.55 -3.70
C SER A 271 25.37 0.13 -3.33
N GLY A 272 24.38 0.03 -2.45
CA GLY A 272 23.75 -1.23 -2.06
C GLY A 272 22.91 -1.91 -3.15
N LEU A 273 22.63 -1.25 -4.28
CA LEU A 273 21.89 -1.83 -5.42
C LEU A 273 22.79 -2.54 -6.43
N ARG A 274 24.12 -2.35 -6.35
CA ARG A 274 25.10 -2.79 -7.36
C ARG A 274 24.96 -4.23 -7.83
N ASP A 275 24.59 -5.12 -6.91
CA ASP A 275 24.57 -6.55 -7.16
C ASP A 275 23.15 -7.12 -7.37
N LEU A 276 22.13 -6.29 -7.59
CA LEU A 276 20.73 -6.70 -7.80
C LEU A 276 20.44 -6.92 -9.30
N HIS A 277 21.18 -7.84 -9.91
CA HIS A 277 21.17 -8.05 -11.36
C HIS A 277 19.84 -8.52 -11.95
N SER A 278 18.88 -8.98 -11.12
CA SER A 278 17.55 -9.42 -11.56
C SER A 278 16.55 -8.26 -11.71
N LEU A 279 16.91 -7.04 -11.32
CA LEU A 279 16.03 -5.87 -11.43
C LEU A 279 15.67 -5.61 -12.89
N THR A 280 14.37 -5.52 -13.14
CA THR A 280 13.78 -5.12 -14.43
C THR A 280 13.19 -3.72 -14.33
N THR A 281 12.64 -3.37 -13.16
CA THR A 281 11.98 -2.08 -12.90
C THR A 281 12.58 -1.44 -11.66
N LEU A 282 13.02 -0.18 -11.80
CA LEU A 282 13.57 0.60 -10.69
C LEU A 282 13.01 2.03 -10.71
N ASN A 283 12.24 2.35 -9.67
CA ASN A 283 11.72 3.70 -9.47
C ASN A 283 12.48 4.42 -8.34
N LEU A 284 13.18 5.48 -8.70
CA LEU A 284 13.99 6.36 -7.84
C LEU A 284 13.51 7.81 -7.92
N ALA A 285 12.31 8.07 -8.44
CA ALA A 285 11.79 9.42 -8.61
C ALA A 285 11.72 10.18 -7.27
N THR A 286 11.85 11.51 -7.29
CA THR A 286 11.72 12.35 -6.09
C THR A 286 12.70 11.91 -4.99
N ASN A 287 13.99 12.01 -5.28
CA ASN A 287 15.08 11.73 -4.35
C ASN A 287 16.12 12.86 -4.40
N ARG A 288 17.34 12.64 -3.89
CA ARG A 288 18.42 13.64 -3.86
C ARG A 288 19.67 13.16 -4.61
N LEU A 289 19.47 12.37 -5.66
CA LEU A 289 20.56 11.75 -6.41
C LEU A 289 21.26 12.79 -7.28
N SER A 290 22.59 12.88 -7.17
CA SER A 290 23.45 13.71 -8.03
C SER A 290 24.20 12.90 -9.08
N SER A 291 24.23 11.57 -8.95
CA SER A 291 24.86 10.64 -9.89
C SER A 291 24.21 9.25 -9.83
N LEU A 292 24.27 8.51 -10.94
CA LEU A 292 23.84 7.12 -11.06
C LEU A 292 25.01 6.11 -11.04
N THR A 293 26.26 6.58 -10.94
CA THR A 293 27.45 5.71 -11.03
C THR A 293 27.46 4.62 -9.95
N ALA A 294 26.93 4.92 -8.76
CA ALA A 294 26.89 4.00 -7.62
C ALA A 294 25.97 2.78 -7.83
N ILE A 295 24.99 2.85 -8.73
CA ILE A 295 24.04 1.75 -9.00
C ILE A 295 24.74 0.57 -9.68
N GLY A 296 25.91 0.77 -10.29
CA GLY A 296 26.64 -0.29 -10.99
C GLY A 296 26.03 -0.61 -12.35
N LYS A 297 26.14 -1.88 -12.78
CA LYS A 297 25.66 -2.34 -14.10
C LYS A 297 24.47 -3.29 -13.93
N LEU A 298 23.26 -2.80 -14.18
CA LEU A 298 22.04 -3.60 -14.13
C LEU A 298 21.62 -3.95 -15.56
N ARG A 299 22.16 -5.05 -16.07
CA ARG A 299 22.04 -5.42 -17.50
C ARG A 299 20.64 -5.82 -17.95
N HIS A 300 19.76 -6.17 -17.00
CA HIS A 300 18.38 -6.57 -17.26
C HIS A 300 17.37 -5.47 -16.95
N LEU A 301 17.84 -4.28 -16.54
CA LEU A 301 16.95 -3.17 -16.20
C LEU A 301 16.31 -2.61 -17.48
N GLN A 302 14.99 -2.68 -17.53
CA GLN A 302 14.15 -2.26 -18.65
C GLN A 302 13.50 -0.90 -18.37
N GLU A 303 13.10 -0.65 -17.13
CA GLU A 303 12.45 0.60 -16.74
C GLU A 303 13.21 1.28 -15.60
N LEU A 304 13.65 2.51 -15.83
CA LEU A 304 14.33 3.34 -14.85
C LEU A 304 13.66 4.71 -14.77
N ASN A 305 13.14 5.04 -13.59
CA ASN A 305 12.64 6.37 -13.31
C ASN A 305 13.53 7.07 -12.28
N VAL A 306 14.22 8.13 -12.69
CA VAL A 306 15.05 8.99 -11.83
C VAL A 306 14.55 10.44 -11.87
N SER A 307 13.28 10.65 -12.21
CA SER A 307 12.72 12.00 -12.31
C SER A 307 12.77 12.75 -10.98
N ASN A 308 12.81 14.07 -10.99
CA ASN A 308 12.80 14.90 -9.79
C ASN A 308 13.97 14.55 -8.85
N ASN A 309 15.19 14.67 -9.38
CA ASN A 309 16.46 14.45 -8.68
C ASN A 309 17.42 15.63 -8.96
N LEU A 310 18.68 15.49 -8.58
CA LEU A 310 19.71 16.54 -8.69
C LEU A 310 20.78 16.17 -9.72
N LEU A 311 20.46 15.31 -10.70
CA LEU A 311 21.41 14.88 -11.73
C LEU A 311 21.78 16.06 -12.62
N LYS A 312 23.08 16.31 -12.78
CA LYS A 312 23.62 17.31 -13.71
C LYS A 312 24.10 16.70 -15.02
N GLU A 313 24.41 15.42 -14.98
CA GLU A 313 24.88 14.61 -16.09
C GLU A 313 24.30 13.21 -15.99
N LEU A 314 24.19 12.54 -17.14
CA LEU A 314 23.71 11.16 -17.21
C LEU A 314 24.86 10.15 -17.03
N GLY A 315 26.09 10.53 -17.42
CA GLY A 315 27.21 9.60 -17.47
C GLY A 315 26.98 8.46 -18.47
N SER A 316 27.56 7.29 -18.20
CA SER A 316 27.50 6.13 -19.10
C SER A 316 26.24 5.26 -18.90
N VAL A 317 25.04 5.86 -18.90
CA VAL A 317 23.74 5.16 -18.72
C VAL A 317 23.61 3.98 -19.68
N SER A 318 23.99 4.15 -20.96
CA SER A 318 23.90 3.09 -21.97
C SER A 318 24.81 1.89 -21.69
N GLU A 319 25.96 2.09 -21.03
CA GLU A 319 26.85 1.01 -20.62
C GLU A 319 26.40 0.35 -19.30
N GLN A 320 25.74 1.11 -18.43
CA GLN A 320 25.22 0.63 -17.15
C GLN A 320 23.93 -0.19 -17.34
N PHE A 321 23.04 0.26 -18.22
CA PHE A 321 21.70 -0.26 -18.43
C PHE A 321 21.44 -0.51 -19.93
N PRO A 322 22.13 -1.49 -20.55
CA PRO A 322 22.03 -1.74 -21.99
C PRO A 322 20.65 -2.24 -22.46
N ALA A 323 19.81 -2.76 -21.56
CA ALA A 323 18.47 -3.27 -21.89
C ALA A 323 17.34 -2.26 -21.60
N LEU A 324 17.67 -0.98 -21.39
CA LEU A 324 16.71 0.02 -20.93
C LEU A 324 15.73 0.40 -22.05
N GLU A 325 14.45 0.18 -21.81
CA GLU A 325 13.34 0.46 -22.74
C GLU A 325 12.62 1.76 -22.37
N VAL A 326 12.53 2.07 -21.07
CA VAL A 326 11.89 3.30 -20.56
C VAL A 326 12.85 3.99 -19.61
N PHE A 327 13.21 5.23 -19.93
CA PHE A 327 14.05 6.06 -19.09
C PHE A 327 13.41 7.41 -18.81
N ASN A 328 13.01 7.64 -17.57
CA ASN A 328 12.51 8.94 -17.16
C ASN A 328 13.55 9.69 -16.34
N VAL A 329 14.01 10.83 -16.85
CA VAL A 329 14.96 11.72 -16.18
C VAL A 329 14.46 13.16 -16.12
N SER A 330 13.14 13.35 -16.26
CA SER A 330 12.52 14.67 -16.11
C SER A 330 12.84 15.28 -14.74
N GLU A 331 12.73 16.60 -14.64
CA GLU A 331 12.89 17.36 -13.39
C GLU A 331 14.27 17.11 -12.74
N ASN A 332 15.32 17.10 -13.56
CA ASN A 332 16.72 17.09 -13.12
C ASN A 332 17.42 18.38 -13.57
N ALA A 333 18.69 18.56 -13.19
CA ALA A 333 19.50 19.73 -13.54
C ALA A 333 20.46 19.46 -14.72
N ILE A 334 20.01 18.68 -15.71
CA ILE A 334 20.85 18.28 -16.85
C ILE A 334 21.05 19.46 -17.78
N VAL A 335 22.31 19.88 -17.92
CA VAL A 335 22.71 21.07 -18.69
C VAL A 335 23.20 20.76 -20.10
N SER A 336 23.60 19.52 -20.39
CA SER A 336 24.17 19.14 -21.69
C SER A 336 23.29 18.16 -22.43
N TRP A 337 22.62 18.66 -23.48
CA TRP A 337 21.84 17.84 -24.41
C TRP A 337 22.71 16.88 -25.22
N ASP A 338 24.00 17.15 -25.41
CA ASP A 338 24.94 16.22 -26.04
C ASP A 338 25.07 14.91 -25.26
N GLN A 339 24.92 14.92 -23.94
CA GLN A 339 24.95 13.70 -23.13
C GLN A 339 23.67 12.88 -23.27
N VAL A 340 22.53 13.54 -23.43
CA VAL A 340 21.25 12.91 -23.73
C VAL A 340 21.30 12.28 -25.11
N VAL A 341 21.84 13.01 -26.10
CA VAL A 341 22.07 12.49 -27.45
C VAL A 341 23.09 11.37 -27.41
N ARG A 342 24.14 11.40 -26.59
CA ARG A 342 25.11 10.28 -26.42
C ARG A 342 24.54 9.05 -25.72
N CYS A 343 23.38 9.15 -25.08
CA CYS A 343 22.60 7.98 -24.68
C CYS A 343 21.95 7.28 -25.89
N HIS A 344 22.17 7.76 -27.13
CA HIS A 344 21.76 7.12 -28.39
C HIS A 344 22.03 5.61 -28.55
N PRO A 345 23.02 4.98 -27.88
CA PRO A 345 23.23 3.54 -28.01
C PRO A 345 22.15 2.72 -27.31
N ILE A 346 21.34 3.33 -26.44
CA ILE A 346 20.11 2.69 -25.97
C ILE A 346 19.16 2.72 -27.17
N ASP A 347 18.69 1.55 -27.62
CA ASP A 347 18.01 1.28 -28.88
C ASP A 347 17.03 2.41 -29.33
N ALA A 348 16.80 2.56 -30.64
CA ALA A 348 15.86 3.53 -31.19
C ALA A 348 14.40 3.35 -30.68
N SER A 349 14.11 2.25 -29.99
CA SER A 349 12.85 1.96 -29.30
C SER A 349 12.74 2.53 -27.89
N THR A 350 13.81 3.03 -27.28
CA THR A 350 13.79 3.50 -25.89
C THR A 350 13.01 4.80 -25.76
N GLU A 351 12.01 4.80 -24.88
CA GLU A 351 11.24 6.00 -24.53
C GLU A 351 12.00 6.80 -23.47
N ILE A 352 12.62 7.91 -23.89
CA ILE A 352 13.32 8.84 -22.98
C ILE A 352 12.42 10.04 -22.67
N ASN A 353 12.02 10.17 -21.41
CA ASN A 353 11.28 11.31 -20.91
C ASN A 353 12.25 12.35 -20.32
N LEU A 354 12.39 13.45 -21.06
CA LEU A 354 13.28 14.58 -20.78
C LEU A 354 12.39 15.79 -20.50
N CYS A 355 12.80 16.68 -19.61
CA CYS A 355 11.93 17.68 -19.00
C CYS A 355 11.25 18.71 -19.94
N ASN A 356 10.36 19.50 -19.31
CA ASN A 356 9.46 20.58 -19.75
C ASN A 356 9.84 21.35 -21.05
N PRO A 357 8.92 21.59 -22.00
CA PRO A 357 9.19 22.30 -23.26
C PRO A 357 9.69 23.75 -23.15
N ALA A 358 9.70 24.35 -21.96
CA ALA A 358 10.23 25.70 -21.74
C ALA A 358 11.77 25.75 -21.79
N ASP A 359 12.45 24.62 -21.54
CA ASP A 359 13.93 24.51 -21.61
C ASP A 359 14.42 24.00 -22.98
N LEU A 360 13.51 23.89 -23.96
CA LEU A 360 13.78 23.42 -25.33
C LEU A 360 14.06 24.57 -26.33
N PHE A 361 14.15 25.82 -25.87
CA PHE A 361 14.40 27.00 -26.72
C PHE A 361 15.55 27.86 -26.24
#